data_AF-A0AAW2KAB6-F1
#
_entry.id   AF-A0AAW2KAB6-F1
#
_cell.length_a   1.000
_cell.length_b   1.000
_cell.length_c   1.000
_cell.angle_alpha   90.00
_cell.angle_beta   90.00
_cell.angle_gamma   90.00
#
_symmetry.space_group_name_H-M   'P 1'
#
loop_
_entity.id
_entity.type
_entity.pdbx_description
1 polymer ?
#
loop_
_entity_poly.entity_id
_entity_poly.type
_entity_poly.pdbx_seq_one_letter_code
_entity_poly.pdbx_strand_id
1 'polypeptide(L)'
;MADQTGIGGWLDALEARLSRLEELVGRPEQPPILGLCQQMAAMQSAYTNLKITVKEELLQTVEEKLGSVSDKVSCLTDTVDFRLENLKTDLKLVKKAVACSGAEGAAVASKVRVLDHKPFGGERSAKELENFLWDMEAYFRRQRCPSQACI
;
A
#
# COMPACT_ATOMS: atom_id res chain seq x y z
N MET A 1 -84.96 39.68 41.07
CA MET A 1 -83.84 39.64 42.03
C MET A 1 -83.07 38.37 41.75
N ALA A 2 -82.03 38.45 40.93
CA ALA A 2 -81.26 37.29 40.50
C ALA A 2 -80.19 36.99 41.55
N ASP A 3 -80.31 35.82 42.17
CA ASP A 3 -79.38 35.27 43.14
C ASP A 3 -78.09 34.86 42.42
N GLN A 4 -77.05 35.70 42.49
CA GLN A 4 -75.73 35.45 41.90
C GLN A 4 -74.82 34.60 42.81
N THR A 5 -75.39 33.66 43.57
CA THR A 5 -74.62 32.75 44.44
C THR A 5 -74.28 31.44 43.74
N GLY A 6 -73.75 31.56 42.52
CA GLY A 6 -73.12 30.45 41.80
C GLY A 6 -71.60 30.52 41.92
N ILE A 7 -70.92 29.41 41.60
CA ILE A 7 -69.45 29.30 41.49
C ILE A 7 -68.82 30.49 40.72
N GLY A 8 -69.57 31.11 39.79
CA GLY A 8 -69.19 32.34 39.09
C GLY A 8 -68.94 33.56 39.99
N GLY A 9 -69.81 33.85 40.96
CA GLY A 9 -69.60 34.99 41.87
C GLY A 9 -68.39 34.81 42.79
N TRP A 10 -68.03 33.56 43.09
CA TRP A 10 -66.79 33.26 43.83
C TRP A 10 -65.54 33.38 42.95
N LEU A 11 -65.62 32.98 41.68
CA LEU A 11 -64.56 33.20 40.69
C LEU A 11 -64.31 34.69 40.46
N ASP A 12 -65.37 35.49 40.31
CA ASP A 12 -65.25 36.95 40.13
C ASP A 12 -64.63 37.61 41.38
N ALA A 13 -65.02 37.16 42.58
CA ALA A 13 -64.43 37.63 43.82
C ALA A 13 -62.97 37.20 44.00
N LEU A 14 -62.61 36.00 43.54
CA LEU A 14 -61.24 35.51 43.55
C LEU A 14 -60.38 36.29 42.56
N GLU A 15 -60.88 36.56 41.37
CA GLU A 15 -60.21 37.33 40.32
C GLU A 15 -60.01 38.79 40.73
N ALA A 16 -61.00 39.40 41.38
CA ALA A 16 -60.86 40.74 41.96
C ALA A 16 -59.79 40.78 43.07
N ARG A 17 -59.72 39.73 43.90
CA ARG A 17 -58.68 39.61 44.94
C ARG A 17 -57.29 39.40 44.35
N LEU A 18 -57.16 38.59 43.31
CA LEU A 18 -55.91 38.38 42.58
C LEU A 18 -55.45 39.69 41.90
N SER A 19 -56.36 40.41 41.26
CA SER A 19 -56.05 41.69 40.59
C SER A 19 -55.53 42.74 41.59
N ARG A 20 -56.14 42.86 42.77
CA ARG A 20 -55.66 43.78 43.82
C ARG A 20 -54.32 43.35 44.41
N LEU A 21 -54.06 42.05 44.50
CA LEU A 21 -52.76 41.54 44.93
C LEU A 21 -51.68 41.84 43.89
N GLU A 22 -51.98 41.68 42.60
CA GLU A 22 -51.06 42.01 41.50
C GLU A 22 -50.77 43.52 41.42
N GLU A 23 -51.73 44.39 41.76
CA GLU A 23 -51.51 45.84 41.82
C GLU A 23 -50.60 46.26 42.99
N LEU A 24 -50.73 45.60 44.14
CA LEU A 24 -49.92 45.86 45.34
C LEU A 24 -48.51 45.26 45.27
N VAL A 25 -48.39 44.08 44.68
CA VAL A 25 -47.13 43.31 44.63
C VAL A 25 -46.40 43.52 43.30
N GLY A 26 -47.07 44.09 42.30
CA GLY A 26 -46.61 44.13 40.92
C GLY A 26 -47.00 42.86 40.18
N ARG A 27 -47.35 42.99 38.89
CA ARG A 27 -47.61 41.83 38.02
C ARG A 27 -46.36 40.95 38.06
N PRO A 28 -46.46 39.65 38.35
CA PRO A 28 -45.28 38.80 38.35
C PRO A 28 -44.60 38.89 36.99
N GLU A 29 -43.36 39.41 36.95
CA GLU A 29 -42.51 39.26 35.78
C GLU A 29 -42.41 37.76 35.49
N GLN A 30 -42.39 37.39 34.20
CA GLN A 30 -42.39 35.98 33.77
C GLN A 30 -41.50 35.15 34.70
N PRO A 31 -42.01 34.04 35.26
CA PRO A 31 -41.28 33.32 36.28
C PRO A 31 -39.89 32.98 35.74
N PRO A 32 -38.81 33.12 36.53
CA PRO A 32 -37.43 32.85 36.11
C PRO A 32 -37.23 31.45 35.49
N ILE A 33 -38.19 30.55 35.71
CA ILE A 33 -38.38 29.25 35.07
C ILE A 33 -38.41 29.34 33.54
N LEU A 34 -39.03 30.36 32.94
CA LEU A 34 -39.16 30.49 31.47
C LEU A 34 -37.79 30.81 30.83
N GLY A 35 -36.99 31.65 31.48
CA GLY A 35 -35.60 31.92 31.09
C GLY A 35 -34.70 30.68 31.23
N LEU A 36 -34.86 29.91 32.32
CA LEU A 36 -34.16 28.63 32.52
C LEU A 36 -34.56 27.60 31.45
N CYS A 37 -35.83 27.50 31.09
CA CYS A 37 -36.30 26.63 30.02
C CYS A 37 -35.71 27.01 28.65
N GLN A 38 -35.64 28.32 28.33
CA GLN A 38 -34.99 28.80 27.11
C GLN A 38 -33.49 28.49 27.11
N GLN A 39 -32.80 28.68 28.24
CA GLN A 39 -31.38 28.39 28.38
C GLN A 39 -31.10 26.88 28.27
N MET A 40 -31.95 26.03 28.85
CA MET A 40 -31.88 24.57 28.69
C MET A 40 -32.10 24.16 27.24
N ALA A 41 -33.08 24.75 26.55
CA ALA A 41 -33.31 24.47 25.13
C ALA A 41 -32.12 24.90 24.26
N ALA A 42 -31.52 26.06 24.53
CA ALA A 42 -30.32 26.53 23.85
C ALA A 42 -29.09 25.65 24.14
N MET A 43 -28.94 25.19 25.38
CA MET A 43 -27.87 24.26 25.74
C MET A 43 -28.05 22.89 25.08
N GLN A 44 -29.30 22.43 24.99
CA GLN A 44 -29.61 21.17 24.34
C GLN A 44 -29.37 21.24 22.84
N SER A 45 -29.72 22.34 22.17
CA SER A 45 -29.42 22.54 20.75
C SER A 45 -27.92 22.66 20.50
N ALA A 46 -27.19 23.38 21.36
CA ALA A 46 -25.73 23.46 21.29
C ALA A 46 -25.07 22.08 21.46
N TYR A 47 -25.55 21.27 22.41
CA TYR A 47 -25.05 19.91 22.61
C TYR A 47 -25.33 19.02 21.41
N THR A 48 -26.54 19.08 20.83
CA THR A 48 -26.86 18.28 19.64
C THR A 48 -26.00 18.67 18.45
N ASN A 49 -25.76 19.98 18.25
CA ASN A 49 -24.91 20.46 17.17
C ASN A 49 -23.46 20.02 17.37
N LEU A 50 -22.91 20.22 18.57
CA LEU A 50 -21.55 19.79 18.90
C LEU A 50 -21.38 18.28 18.72
N LYS A 51 -22.35 17.48 19.18
CA LYS A 51 -22.35 16.03 19.01
C LYS A 51 -22.34 15.61 17.54
N ILE A 52 -23.10 16.31 16.69
CA ILE A 52 -23.13 16.06 15.24
C ILE A 52 -21.78 16.44 14.63
N THR A 53 -21.28 17.65 14.89
CA THR A 53 -20.00 18.14 14.34
C THR A 53 -18.83 17.23 14.71
N VAL A 54 -18.69 16.86 15.99
CA VAL A 54 -17.61 15.97 16.44
C VAL A 54 -17.71 14.60 15.75
N LYS A 55 -18.93 14.07 15.56
CA LYS A 55 -19.13 12.80 14.87
C LYS A 55 -18.73 12.90 13.39
N GLU A 56 -19.11 13.98 12.71
CA GLU A 56 -18.81 14.21 11.29
C GLU A 56 -17.30 14.41 11.07
N GLU A 57 -16.64 15.26 11.86
CA GLU A 57 -15.20 15.47 11.77
C GLU A 57 -14.40 14.20 12.05
N LEU A 58 -14.83 13.40 13.04
CA LEU A 58 -14.19 12.13 13.34
C LEU A 58 -14.38 11.12 12.21
N LEU A 59 -15.60 11.00 11.67
CA LEU A 59 -15.88 10.10 10.54
C LEU A 59 -15.05 10.49 9.32
N GLN A 60 -15.04 11.78 8.97
CA GLN A 60 -14.23 12.29 7.87
C GLN A 60 -12.74 11.98 8.08
N THR A 61 -12.21 12.25 9.28
CA THR A 61 -10.80 11.96 9.59
C THR A 61 -10.49 10.47 9.44
N VAL A 62 -11.38 9.59 9.92
CA VAL A 62 -11.20 8.14 9.81
C VAL A 62 -11.25 7.69 8.35
N GLU A 63 -12.20 8.18 7.56
CA GLU A 63 -12.33 7.85 6.14
C GLU A 63 -11.10 8.30 5.35
N GLU A 64 -10.61 9.52 5.57
CA GLU A 64 -9.39 10.04 4.94
C GLU A 64 -8.15 9.20 5.28
N LYS A 65 -7.99 8.85 6.57
CA LYS A 65 -6.86 8.01 7.01
C LYS A 65 -6.97 6.59 6.46
N LEU A 66 -8.17 6.01 6.44
CA LEU A 66 -8.42 4.67 5.91
C LEU A 66 -8.17 4.63 4.40
N GLY A 67 -8.63 5.64 3.66
CA GLY A 67 -8.33 5.81 2.24
C GLY A 67 -6.82 5.89 1.99
N SER A 68 -6.11 6.74 2.73
CA SER A 68 -4.64 6.85 2.61
C SER A 68 -3.90 5.54 2.91
N VAL A 69 -4.36 4.76 3.90
CA VAL A 69 -3.79 3.44 4.19
C VAL A 69 -4.10 2.46 3.07
N SER A 70 -5.33 2.45 2.56
CA SER A 70 -5.73 1.62 1.43
C SER A 70 -4.89 1.88 0.19
N ASP A 71 -4.67 3.15 -0.17
CA ASP A 71 -3.85 3.54 -1.31
C ASP A 71 -2.40 3.09 -1.15
N LYS A 72 -1.83 3.24 0.06
CA LYS A 72 -0.48 2.77 0.37
C LYS A 72 -0.37 1.26 0.27
N VAL A 73 -1.35 0.51 0.75
CA VAL A 73 -1.39 -0.96 0.66
C VAL A 73 -1.50 -1.41 -0.80
N SER A 74 -2.32 -0.74 -1.62
CA SER A 74 -2.42 -1.01 -3.05
C SER A 74 -1.08 -0.80 -3.76
N CYS A 75 -0.45 0.36 -3.54
CA CYS A 75 0.86 0.68 -4.13
C CYS A 75 1.97 -0.30 -3.71
N LEU A 76 1.96 -0.72 -2.43
CA LEU A 76 2.89 -1.75 -1.94
C LEU A 76 2.64 -3.10 -2.61
N THR A 77 1.38 -3.49 -2.82
CA THR A 77 1.00 -4.70 -3.54
C THR A 77 1.55 -4.67 -4.97
N ASP A 78 1.30 -3.59 -5.70
CA ASP A 78 1.80 -3.41 -7.08
C ASP A 78 3.33 -3.52 -7.16
N THR A 79 4.02 -2.91 -6.18
CA THR A 79 5.48 -2.96 -6.08
C THR A 79 5.98 -4.38 -5.81
N VAL A 80 5.30 -5.13 -4.93
CA VAL A 80 5.64 -6.53 -4.63
C VAL A 80 5.43 -7.41 -5.85
N ASP A 81 4.30 -7.26 -6.56
CA ASP A 81 4.00 -8.03 -7.76
C ASP A 81 5.03 -7.77 -8.87
N PHE A 82 5.40 -6.51 -9.09
CA PHE A 82 6.47 -6.15 -10.03
C PHE A 82 7.79 -6.85 -9.69
N ARG A 83 8.18 -6.83 -8.41
CA ARG A 83 9.43 -7.47 -7.95
C ARG A 83 9.37 -8.99 -8.05
N LEU A 84 8.21 -9.60 -7.78
CA LEU A 84 8.03 -11.04 -7.91
C LEU A 84 8.17 -11.50 -9.36
N GLU A 85 7.58 -10.79 -10.32
CA GLU A 85 7.74 -11.13 -11.73
C GLU A 85 9.19 -10.93 -12.20
N ASN A 86 9.89 -9.88 -11.75
CA ASN A 86 11.31 -9.70 -12.06
C ASN A 86 12.19 -10.84 -11.46
N LEU A 87 11.96 -11.21 -10.21
CA LEU A 87 12.70 -12.33 -9.59
C LEU A 87 12.42 -13.66 -10.30
N LYS A 88 11.19 -13.87 -10.76
CA LYS A 88 10.80 -15.05 -11.52
C LYS A 88 11.47 -15.09 -12.90
N THR A 89 11.65 -13.95 -13.57
CA THR A 89 12.44 -13.87 -14.81
C THR A 89 13.91 -14.17 -14.57
N ASP A 90 14.50 -13.57 -13.52
CA ASP A 90 15.89 -13.81 -13.16
C ASP A 90 16.15 -15.28 -12.80
N LEU A 91 15.26 -15.90 -12.02
CA LEU A 91 15.33 -17.31 -11.67
C LEU A 91 15.28 -18.20 -12.92
N LYS A 92 14.38 -17.90 -13.88
CA LYS A 92 14.33 -18.63 -15.16
C LYS A 92 15.64 -18.50 -15.94
N LEU A 93 16.25 -17.32 -15.96
CA LEU A 93 17.52 -17.09 -16.63
C LEU A 93 18.65 -17.88 -15.97
N VAL A 94 18.77 -17.79 -14.64
CA VAL A 94 19.77 -18.55 -13.87
C VAL A 94 19.59 -20.04 -14.08
N LYS A 95 18.36 -20.55 -14.03
CA LYS A 95 18.07 -21.98 -14.28
C LYS A 95 18.52 -22.41 -15.68
N LYS A 96 18.30 -21.58 -16.70
CA LYS A 96 18.80 -21.84 -18.07
C LYS A 96 20.32 -21.82 -18.13
N ALA A 97 20.97 -20.81 -17.56
CA ALA A 97 22.42 -20.69 -17.55
C ALA A 97 23.09 -21.90 -16.86
N VAL A 98 22.55 -22.33 -15.71
CA VAL A 98 23.03 -23.53 -15.01
C VAL A 98 22.86 -24.78 -15.88
N ALA A 99 21.70 -24.97 -16.51
CA ALA A 99 21.46 -26.10 -17.40
C ALA A 99 22.40 -26.12 -18.62
N CYS A 100 22.67 -24.96 -19.23
CA CYS A 100 23.61 -24.82 -20.34
C CYS A 100 25.06 -25.06 -19.89
N SER A 101 25.48 -24.54 -18.73
CA SER A 101 26.83 -24.74 -18.19
C SER A 101 27.14 -26.22 -17.89
N GLY A 102 26.13 -27.01 -17.52
CA GLY A 102 26.26 -28.46 -17.36
C GLY A 102 26.45 -29.20 -18.69
N ALA A 103 25.90 -28.68 -19.79
CA ALA A 103 26.06 -29.24 -21.13
C ALA A 103 27.38 -28.77 -21.80
N GLU A 104 27.74 -27.50 -21.63
CA GLU A 104 29.00 -26.92 -22.16
C GLU A 104 30.22 -27.36 -21.36
N GLY A 105 30.09 -27.65 -20.06
CA GLY A 105 31.17 -28.27 -19.29
C GLY A 105 31.60 -29.64 -19.83
N ALA A 106 30.69 -30.36 -20.50
CA ALA A 106 31.00 -31.61 -21.19
C ALA A 106 31.51 -31.39 -22.63
N ALA A 107 31.08 -30.32 -23.32
CA ALA A 107 31.47 -30.03 -24.70
C ALA A 107 32.78 -29.22 -24.83
N VAL A 108 33.05 -28.30 -23.90
CA VAL A 108 34.24 -27.42 -23.89
C VAL A 108 35.40 -28.05 -23.12
N ALA A 109 35.14 -29.12 -22.35
CA ALA A 109 36.16 -30.11 -22.02
C ALA A 109 36.49 -31.02 -23.22
N SER A 110 36.45 -30.49 -24.46
CA SER A 110 37.43 -30.86 -25.48
C SER A 110 38.79 -30.46 -24.93
N LYS A 111 39.27 -31.29 -23.98
CA LYS A 111 40.66 -31.50 -23.65
C LYS A 111 41.31 -31.55 -25.01
N VAL A 112 41.97 -30.45 -25.41
CA VAL A 112 42.77 -30.41 -26.64
C VAL A 112 43.63 -31.64 -26.50
N ARG A 113 43.26 -32.70 -27.22
CA ARG A 113 44.05 -33.92 -27.24
C ARG A 113 45.26 -33.44 -28.01
N VAL A 114 46.25 -32.95 -27.27
CA VAL A 114 47.60 -32.82 -27.76
C VAL A 114 47.93 -34.24 -28.15
N LEU A 115 47.70 -34.54 -29.43
CA LEU A 115 48.14 -35.77 -30.03
C LEU A 115 49.65 -35.78 -29.76
N ASP A 116 50.14 -36.86 -29.15
CA ASP A 116 51.55 -37.04 -28.83
C ASP A 116 52.35 -36.88 -30.12
N HIS A 117 52.78 -35.66 -30.43
CA HIS A 117 53.72 -35.41 -31.50
C HIS A 117 55.09 -35.73 -30.96
N LYS A 118 55.94 -36.29 -31.81
CA LYS A 118 57.31 -36.57 -31.43
C LYS A 118 57.99 -35.22 -31.09
N PRO A 119 58.56 -35.06 -29.87
CA PRO A 119 59.26 -33.83 -29.54
C PRO A 119 60.48 -33.67 -30.45
N PHE A 120 60.84 -32.41 -30.76
CA PHE A 120 62.06 -32.12 -31.50
C PHE A 120 63.28 -32.56 -30.67
N GLY A 121 64.11 -33.44 -31.22
CA GLY A 121 65.28 -34.01 -30.54
C GLY A 121 66.47 -33.06 -30.46
N GLY A 122 66.43 -31.92 -31.17
CA GLY A 122 67.44 -30.87 -31.04
C GLY A 122 68.72 -31.13 -31.85
N GLU A 123 68.73 -32.13 -32.73
CA GLU A 123 69.85 -32.42 -33.61
C GLU A 123 69.98 -31.30 -34.65
N ARG A 124 71.21 -30.88 -34.95
CA ARG A 124 71.49 -29.91 -36.03
C ARG A 124 71.45 -30.58 -37.41
N SER A 125 70.39 -31.34 -37.65
CA SER A 125 70.13 -32.10 -38.87
C SER A 125 69.00 -31.46 -39.64
N ALA A 126 69.26 -31.07 -40.90
CA ALA A 126 68.23 -30.51 -41.78
C ALA A 126 67.02 -31.46 -41.91
N LYS A 127 67.28 -32.77 -41.89
CA LYS A 127 66.26 -33.81 -41.99
C LYS A 127 65.37 -33.89 -40.74
N GLU A 128 65.92 -33.67 -39.55
CA GLU A 128 65.12 -33.66 -38.33
C GLU A 128 64.19 -32.45 -38.29
N LEU A 129 64.72 -31.28 -38.65
CA LEU A 129 63.93 -30.06 -38.74
C LEU A 129 62.78 -30.20 -39.75
N GLU A 130 63.05 -30.77 -40.92
CA GLU A 130 62.03 -31.05 -41.94
C GLU A 130 60.93 -32.00 -41.44
N ASN A 131 61.31 -33.11 -40.79
CA ASN A 131 60.35 -34.06 -40.22
C ASN A 131 59.45 -33.41 -39.15
N PHE A 132 60.03 -32.60 -38.26
CA PHE A 132 59.28 -31.92 -37.22
C PHE A 132 58.27 -30.92 -37.79
N LEU A 133 58.68 -30.15 -38.81
CA LEU A 133 57.78 -29.21 -39.49
C LEU A 133 56.65 -29.94 -40.21
N TRP A 134 56.93 -31.08 -40.83
CA TRP A 134 55.90 -31.91 -41.47
C TRP A 134 54.88 -32.46 -40.46
N ASP A 135 55.35 -32.94 -39.31
CA ASP A 135 54.49 -33.45 -38.23
C ASP A 135 53.61 -32.32 -37.65
N MET A 136 54.15 -31.11 -37.50
CA MET A 136 53.40 -29.92 -37.07
C MET A 136 52.35 -29.49 -38.08
N GLU A 137 52.67 -29.50 -39.37
CA GLU A 137 51.70 -29.16 -40.41
C GLU A 137 50.53 -30.16 -40.42
N ALA A 138 50.82 -31.45 -40.32
CA ALA A 138 49.81 -32.50 -40.23
C ALA A 138 48.93 -32.34 -38.98
N TYR A 139 49.53 -31.97 -37.84
CA TYR A 139 48.81 -31.70 -36.59
C TYR A 139 47.79 -30.57 -36.76
N PHE A 140 48.20 -29.42 -37.28
CA PHE A 140 47.29 -28.27 -37.46
C PHE A 140 46.20 -28.54 -38.50
N ARG A 141 46.49 -29.29 -39.57
CA ARG A 141 45.47 -29.70 -40.53
C ARG A 141 44.39 -30.58 -39.89
N ARG A 142 44.78 -31.49 -38.98
CA ARG A 142 43.85 -32.39 -38.27
C ARG A 142 43.06 -31.71 -37.16
N GLN A 143 43.55 -30.59 -36.62
CA GLN A 143 42.89 -29.82 -35.57
C GLN A 143 41.99 -28.68 -36.06
N ARG A 144 41.86 -28.47 -37.38
CA ARG A 144 40.85 -27.55 -37.92
C ARG A 144 39.44 -28.08 -37.63
N CYS A 145 38.89 -27.72 -36.46
CA CYS A 145 37.46 -27.74 -36.23
C CYS A 145 36.79 -26.76 -37.21
N PRO A 146 35.72 -27.15 -37.93
CA PRO A 146 34.91 -26.20 -38.67
C PRO A 146 34.15 -25.35 -37.65
N SER A 147 34.74 -24.24 -37.20
CA SER A 147 34.11 -23.28 -36.30
C SER A 147 33.09 -22.36 -37.02
N GLN A 148 32.45 -22.86 -38.08
CA GLN A 148 31.37 -22.17 -38.80
C GLN A 148 30.08 -22.99 -38.71
N ALA A 149 29.50 -23.04 -37.52
CA ALA A 149 28.10 -23.43 -37.31
C ALA A 149 27.66 -22.92 -35.94
N CYS A 150 27.56 -21.59 -35.81
CA CYS A 150 26.76 -20.86 -34.80
C CYS A 150 27.08 -19.36 -34.94
N ILE A 151 26.48 -18.73 -35.94
CA ILE A 151 26.07 -17.32 -35.88
C ILE A 151 24.61 -17.32 -36.28
#